data_AF-A0A9P3AAX8-F1
#
_entry.id   AF-A0A9P3AAX8-F1
#
_cell.length_a   1.000
_cell.length_b   1.000
_cell.length_c   1.000
_cell.angle_alpha   90.00
_cell.angle_beta   90.00
_cell.angle_gamma   90.00
#
_symmetry.space_group_name_H-M   'P 1'
#
loop_
_entity.id
_entity.type
_entity.pdbx_description
1 polymer ?
#
loop_
_entity_poly.entity_id
_entity_poly.type
_entity_poly.pdbx_seq_one_letter_code
_entity_poly.pdbx_strand_id
1 'polypeptide(L)'
;MPVPRLRVFAGPNGSGKSTIKRLLDPDLIYIYVNADDLEREAGENGFIDLSPFSVSLDQQAFQDFFTSHPLIVREKLGAQAEHFTVVGQSLMIDSIQINSYHSSVVADFIRHQLLEQAASFTFETVNVRPLQG
;
A
#
# COMPACT_ATOMS: atom_id res chain seq x y z
N MET A 1 26.08 -10.73 -2.12
CA MET A 1 25.03 -9.73 -2.38
C MET A 1 24.51 -9.22 -1.05
N PRO A 2 24.12 -7.94 -0.91
CA PRO A 2 23.53 -7.44 0.33
C PRO A 2 22.20 -8.16 0.62
N VAL A 3 21.94 -8.42 1.91
CA VAL A 3 20.69 -9.05 2.37
C VAL A 3 19.56 -8.02 2.29
N PRO A 4 18.38 -8.36 1.71
CA PRO A 4 17.24 -7.46 1.66
C PRO A 4 16.80 -6.99 3.05
N ARG A 5 16.42 -5.72 3.18
CA ARG A 5 16.05 -5.11 4.46
C ARG A 5 14.61 -4.60 4.43
N LEU A 6 13.81 -5.12 5.37
CA LEU A 6 12.49 -4.59 5.70
C LEU A 6 12.60 -3.60 6.87
N ARG A 7 12.01 -2.42 6.72
CA ARG A 7 11.86 -1.44 7.82
C ARG A 7 10.39 -1.08 8.01
N VAL A 8 9.99 -0.92 9.26
CA VAL A 8 8.62 -0.59 9.63
C VAL A 8 8.61 0.64 10.50
N PHE A 9 7.84 1.66 10.11
CA PHE A 9 7.48 2.75 11.00
C PHE A 9 6.06 2.51 11.52
N ALA A 10 5.96 2.16 12.80
CA ALA A 10 4.70 1.85 13.45
C ALA A 10 4.35 2.91 14.51
N GLY A 11 3.09 3.31 14.56
CA GLY A 11 2.59 4.29 15.53
C GLY A 11 1.24 4.88 15.12
N PRO A 12 0.49 5.51 16.04
CA PRO A 12 -0.80 6.11 15.71
C PRO A 12 -0.67 7.26 14.70
N ASN A 13 -1.79 7.67 14.09
CA ASN A 13 -1.80 8.86 13.24
C ASN A 13 -1.34 10.10 14.04
N GLY A 14 -0.56 10.96 13.40
CA GLY A 14 0.04 12.13 14.06
C GLY A 14 1.24 11.84 14.96
N SER A 15 1.73 10.59 15.07
CA SER A 15 2.89 10.26 15.91
C SER A 15 4.26 10.70 15.36
N GLY A 16 4.30 11.41 14.22
CA GLY A 16 5.53 11.93 13.63
C GLY A 16 6.33 10.97 12.74
N LYS A 17 5.79 9.81 12.35
CA LYS A 17 6.47 8.80 11.48
C LYS A 17 7.02 9.40 10.18
N SER A 18 6.18 10.16 9.48
CA SER A 18 6.57 10.84 8.23
C SER A 18 7.60 11.97 8.46
N THR A 19 7.75 12.45 9.70
CA THR A 19 8.83 13.38 10.07
C THR A 19 10.14 12.63 10.26
N ILE A 20 10.13 11.45 10.87
CA ILE A 20 11.32 10.58 10.98
C ILE A 20 11.84 10.21 9.59
N LYS A 21 10.94 9.90 8.64
CA LYS A 21 11.30 9.68 7.22
C LYS A 21 12.20 10.80 6.67
N ARG A 22 11.88 12.07 6.96
CA ARG A 22 12.65 13.23 6.46
C ARG A 22 14.02 13.42 7.11
N LEU A 23 14.26 12.75 8.24
CA LEU A 23 15.50 12.84 9.01
C LEU A 23 16.46 11.68 8.72
N LEU A 24 16.00 10.64 8.02
CA LEU A 24 16.80 9.48 7.66
C LEU A 24 17.54 9.72 6.35
N ASP A 25 18.72 9.13 6.27
CA ASP A 25 19.48 9.03 5.02
C ASP A 25 18.59 8.35 3.94
N PRO A 26 18.41 8.94 2.74
CA PRO A 26 17.65 8.33 1.65
C PRO A 26 18.04 6.88 1.34
N ASP A 27 19.32 6.53 1.50
CA ASP A 27 19.84 5.18 1.27
C ASP A 27 19.28 4.15 2.29
N LEU A 28 18.73 4.62 3.41
CA LEU A 28 18.08 3.78 4.42
C LEU A 28 16.60 3.56 4.14
N ILE A 29 15.97 4.42 3.35
CA ILE A 29 14.52 4.39 3.09
C ILE A 29 14.19 3.37 2.01
N TYR A 30 15.06 3.26 0.99
CA TYR A 30 14.80 2.46 -0.21
C TYR A 30 13.41 2.79 -0.81
N ILE A 31 12.63 1.78 -1.19
CA ILE A 31 11.24 1.92 -1.60
C ILE A 31 10.39 2.22 -0.36
N TYR A 32 9.56 3.25 -0.40
CA TYR A 32 8.73 3.67 0.73
C TYR A 32 7.24 3.52 0.41
N VAL A 33 6.52 2.74 1.22
CA VAL A 33 5.10 2.46 1.05
C VAL A 33 4.31 3.05 2.23
N ASN A 34 3.36 3.95 1.94
CA ASN A 34 2.50 4.57 2.94
C ASN A 34 1.06 4.67 2.41
N ALA A 35 0.09 4.17 3.17
CA ALA A 35 -1.31 4.13 2.73
C ALA A 35 -1.94 5.52 2.57
N ASP A 36 -1.61 6.48 3.45
CA ASP A 36 -2.14 7.85 3.37
C ASP A 36 -1.65 8.56 2.09
N ASP A 37 -0.39 8.34 1.69
CA ASP A 37 0.17 8.85 0.44
C ASP A 37 -0.56 8.27 -0.78
N LEU A 38 -0.82 6.95 -0.78
CA LEU A 38 -1.57 6.28 -1.86
C LEU A 38 -3.03 6.73 -1.93
N GLU A 39 -3.69 6.93 -0.78
CA GLU A 39 -5.06 7.46 -0.73
C GLU A 39 -5.14 8.87 -1.31
N ARG A 40 -4.20 9.73 -0.91
CA ARG A 40 -4.12 11.11 -1.42
C ARG A 40 -3.87 11.12 -2.92
N GLU A 41 -2.91 10.34 -3.40
CA GLU A 41 -2.60 10.24 -4.84
C GLU A 41 -3.82 9.76 -5.63
N ALA A 42 -4.47 8.69 -5.17
CA ALA A 42 -5.69 8.17 -5.76
C ALA A 42 -6.81 9.22 -5.81
N GLY A 43 -7.01 9.98 -4.73
CA GLY A 43 -8.02 11.02 -4.65
C GLY A 43 -7.72 12.25 -5.52
N GLU A 44 -6.44 12.59 -5.71
CA GLU A 44 -6.00 13.72 -6.53
C GLU A 44 -6.02 13.39 -8.02
N ASN A 45 -5.60 12.17 -8.39
CA ASN A 45 -5.29 11.81 -9.78
C ASN A 45 -6.26 10.81 -10.40
N GLY A 46 -7.04 10.08 -9.59
CA GLY A 46 -7.87 8.95 -10.05
C GLY A 46 -7.07 7.67 -10.34
N PHE A 47 -5.77 7.65 -10.01
CA PHE A 47 -4.92 6.46 -10.12
C PHE A 47 -3.79 6.51 -9.11
N ILE A 48 -3.13 5.37 -8.92
CA ILE A 48 -1.88 5.23 -8.15
C ILE A 48 -0.75 4.90 -9.12
N ASP A 49 0.34 5.68 -9.12
CA ASP A 49 1.56 5.35 -9.86
C ASP A 49 2.38 4.30 -9.11
N LEU A 50 2.65 3.19 -9.79
CA LEU A 50 3.37 2.05 -9.26
C LEU A 50 4.82 2.01 -9.70
N SER A 51 5.20 2.90 -10.62
CA SER A 51 6.57 3.06 -11.10
C SER A 51 7.59 3.20 -9.94
N PRO A 52 7.31 3.94 -8.84
CA PRO A 52 8.23 4.07 -7.72
C PRO A 52 8.51 2.76 -6.97
N PHE A 53 7.61 1.78 -7.07
CA PHE A 53 7.76 0.49 -6.40
C PHE A 53 8.43 -0.56 -7.30
N SER A 54 8.62 -0.27 -8.60
CA SER A 54 9.16 -1.23 -9.57
C SER A 54 8.40 -2.58 -9.57
N VAL A 55 7.09 -2.53 -9.30
CA VAL A 55 6.21 -3.71 -9.30
C VAL A 55 5.41 -3.74 -10.60
N SER A 56 5.32 -4.93 -11.21
CA SER A 56 4.38 -5.19 -12.29
C SER A 56 3.18 -5.89 -11.70
N LEU A 57 2.00 -5.26 -11.79
CA LEU A 57 0.77 -5.87 -11.32
C LEU A 57 0.16 -6.75 -12.41
N ASP A 58 -0.30 -7.93 -12.01
CA ASP A 58 -1.28 -8.69 -12.77
C ASP A 58 -2.69 -8.29 -12.28
N GLN A 59 -3.60 -8.03 -13.23
CA GLN A 59 -4.96 -7.59 -12.91
C GLN A 59 -5.70 -8.62 -12.04
N GLN A 60 -5.60 -9.90 -12.39
CA GLN A 60 -6.31 -10.96 -11.69
C GLN A 60 -5.72 -11.17 -10.30
N ALA A 61 -4.39 -11.19 -10.19
CA ALA A 61 -3.71 -11.29 -8.91
C ALA A 61 -4.10 -10.15 -7.96
N PHE A 62 -4.21 -8.90 -8.46
CA PHE A 62 -4.70 -7.79 -7.67
C PHE A 62 -6.15 -7.99 -7.23
N GLN A 63 -7.05 -8.37 -8.13
CA GLN A 63 -8.46 -8.59 -7.80
C GLN A 63 -8.64 -9.73 -6.78
N ASP A 64 -7.92 -10.84 -6.94
CA ASP A 64 -7.97 -11.98 -6.03
C ASP A 64 -7.44 -11.59 -4.64
N PHE A 65 -6.32 -10.87 -4.58
CA PHE A 65 -5.78 -10.37 -3.32
C PHE A 65 -6.75 -9.40 -2.65
N PHE A 66 -7.27 -8.42 -3.38
CA PHE A 66 -8.16 -7.42 -2.84
C PHE A 66 -9.45 -8.05 -2.29
N THR A 67 -10.12 -8.91 -3.08
CA THR A 67 -11.40 -9.53 -2.70
C THR A 67 -11.26 -10.50 -1.52
N SER A 68 -10.11 -11.17 -1.39
CA SER A 68 -9.84 -12.10 -0.28
C SER A 68 -9.25 -11.42 0.96
N HIS A 69 -8.83 -10.16 0.87
CA HIS A 69 -8.16 -9.47 1.98
C HIS A 69 -9.09 -9.36 3.20
N PRO A 70 -8.64 -9.75 4.42
CA PRO A 70 -9.50 -9.78 5.61
C PRO A 70 -10.19 -8.44 5.93
N LEU A 71 -9.49 -7.32 5.70
CA LEU A 71 -10.04 -5.97 5.87
C LEU A 71 -11.19 -5.70 4.88
N ILE A 72 -11.04 -6.06 3.60
CA ILE A 72 -12.07 -5.87 2.57
C ILE A 72 -13.28 -6.74 2.84
N VAL A 73 -13.06 -7.99 3.24
CA VAL A 73 -14.13 -8.93 3.62
C VAL A 73 -14.91 -8.39 4.81
N ARG A 74 -14.23 -7.92 5.86
CA ARG A 74 -14.86 -7.39 7.09
C ARG A 74 -15.70 -6.15 6.80
N GLU A 75 -15.18 -5.22 6.02
CA GLU A 75 -15.86 -3.97 5.65
C GLU A 75 -16.88 -4.16 4.50
N LYS A 76 -17.00 -5.39 3.97
CA LYS A 76 -17.92 -5.75 2.86
C LYS A 76 -17.67 -4.94 1.59
N LEU A 77 -16.40 -4.67 1.29
CA LEU A 77 -15.98 -3.87 0.13
C LEU A 77 -15.58 -4.72 -1.08
N GLY A 78 -15.71 -6.06 -1.02
CA GLY A 78 -15.22 -6.97 -2.05
C GLY A 78 -15.76 -6.70 -3.46
N ALA A 79 -17.01 -6.27 -3.59
CA ALA A 79 -17.59 -5.90 -4.89
C ALA A 79 -16.87 -4.72 -5.56
N GLN A 80 -16.17 -3.88 -4.79
CA GLN A 80 -15.49 -2.71 -5.33
C GLN A 80 -14.17 -3.05 -6.06
N ALA A 81 -13.76 -4.32 -6.06
CA ALA A 81 -12.60 -4.77 -6.83
C ALA A 81 -12.72 -4.47 -8.34
N GLU A 82 -13.95 -4.42 -8.87
CA GLU A 82 -14.22 -4.12 -10.28
C GLU A 82 -13.85 -2.69 -10.69
N HIS A 83 -13.68 -1.80 -9.72
CA HIS A 83 -13.35 -0.39 -9.93
C HIS A 83 -11.84 -0.14 -10.02
N PHE A 84 -11.02 -1.17 -9.85
CA PHE A 84 -9.57 -1.08 -9.94
C PHE A 84 -9.09 -1.77 -11.22
N THR A 85 -8.40 -1.02 -12.08
CA THR A 85 -7.84 -1.54 -13.32
C THR A 85 -6.34 -1.26 -13.40
N VAL A 86 -5.55 -2.30 -13.56
CA VAL A 86 -4.11 -2.24 -13.82
C VAL A 86 -3.89 -1.87 -15.28
N VAL A 87 -3.21 -0.74 -15.51
CA VAL A 87 -2.80 -0.27 -16.84
C VAL A 87 -1.31 0.08 -16.79
N GLY A 88 -0.47 -0.82 -17.31
CA GLY A 88 0.99 -0.64 -17.25
C GLY A 88 1.49 -0.57 -15.79
N GLN A 89 2.08 0.57 -15.41
CA GLN A 89 2.51 0.84 -14.02
C GLN A 89 1.53 1.73 -13.25
N SER A 90 0.24 1.68 -13.59
CA SER A 90 -0.78 2.46 -12.90
C SER A 90 -1.93 1.57 -12.45
N LEU A 91 -2.43 1.81 -11.24
CA LEU A 91 -3.70 1.26 -10.78
C LEU A 91 -4.77 2.36 -10.94
N MET A 92 -5.53 2.27 -12.02
CA MET A 92 -6.64 3.16 -12.33
C MET A 92 -7.81 2.88 -11.40
N ILE A 93 -8.49 3.93 -10.95
CA ILE A 93 -9.63 3.86 -10.06
C ILE A 93 -10.80 4.60 -10.68
N ASP A 94 -11.88 3.88 -10.95
CA ASP A 94 -13.05 4.42 -11.63
C ASP A 94 -14.32 4.24 -10.81
N SER A 95 -15.21 5.23 -10.82
CA SER A 95 -16.57 5.14 -10.27
C SER A 95 -16.68 4.91 -8.75
N ILE A 96 -15.58 5.04 -7.99
CA ILE A 96 -15.58 5.02 -6.52
C ILE A 96 -14.70 6.11 -5.93
N GLN A 97 -14.99 6.47 -4.68
CA GLN A 97 -14.08 7.24 -3.85
C GLN A 97 -13.22 6.30 -3.00
N ILE A 98 -11.90 6.42 -3.13
CA ILE A 98 -10.93 5.70 -2.29
C ILE A 98 -11.02 6.21 -0.85
N ASN A 99 -10.77 5.30 0.08
CA ASN A 99 -10.70 5.58 1.50
C ASN A 99 -9.55 4.79 2.13
N SER A 100 -9.32 5.01 3.42
CA SER A 100 -8.24 4.35 4.18
C SER A 100 -8.21 2.81 4.12
N TYR A 101 -9.34 2.14 3.92
CA TYR A 101 -9.36 0.67 3.79
C TYR A 101 -8.82 0.23 2.44
N HIS A 102 -9.24 0.91 1.36
CA HIS A 102 -8.73 0.64 0.02
C HIS A 102 -7.22 0.87 -0.05
N SER A 103 -6.75 2.02 0.42
CA SER A 103 -5.33 2.39 0.36
C SER A 103 -4.45 1.50 1.24
N SER A 104 -4.97 1.05 2.39
CA SER A 104 -4.28 0.07 3.25
C SER A 104 -4.07 -1.27 2.55
N VAL A 105 -5.05 -1.72 1.76
CA VAL A 105 -4.99 -3.01 1.04
C VAL A 105 -4.08 -2.91 -0.17
N VAL A 106 -4.12 -1.79 -0.91
CA VAL A 106 -3.16 -1.52 -1.99
C VAL A 106 -1.73 -1.45 -1.46
N ALA A 107 -1.52 -0.78 -0.31
CA ALA A 107 -0.22 -0.77 0.35
C ALA A 107 0.24 -2.19 0.72
N ASP A 108 -0.63 -3.04 1.24
CA ASP A 108 -0.30 -4.44 1.56
C ASP A 108 0.06 -5.24 0.31
N PHE A 109 -0.72 -5.08 -0.77
CA PHE A 109 -0.42 -5.71 -2.04
C PHE A 109 0.99 -5.37 -2.52
N ILE A 110 1.35 -4.08 -2.52
CA ILE A 110 2.69 -3.61 -2.90
C ILE A 110 3.75 -4.26 -2.01
N ARG A 111 3.52 -4.35 -0.69
CA ARG A 111 4.46 -5.03 0.22
C ARG A 111 4.66 -6.51 -0.13
N HIS A 112 3.59 -7.23 -0.49
CA HIS A 112 3.68 -8.62 -0.94
C HIS A 112 4.56 -8.75 -2.19
N GLN A 113 4.35 -7.89 -3.19
CA GLN A 113 5.17 -7.88 -4.40
C GLN A 113 6.65 -7.59 -4.11
N LEU A 114 6.94 -6.63 -3.23
CA LEU A 114 8.32 -6.30 -2.84
C LEU A 114 9.00 -7.45 -2.08
N LEU A 115 8.24 -8.20 -1.28
CA LEU A 115 8.75 -9.39 -0.59
C LEU A 115 9.07 -10.52 -1.59
N GLU A 116 8.20 -10.78 -2.56
CA GLU A 116 8.41 -11.79 -3.61
C GLU A 116 9.65 -11.47 -4.46
N GLN A 117 9.91 -10.19 -4.70
CA GLN A 117 11.09 -9.70 -5.43
C GLN A 117 12.36 -9.63 -4.57
N ALA A 118 12.29 -9.96 -3.28
CA ALA A 118 13.38 -9.79 -2.32
C ALA A 118 13.95 -8.36 -2.31
N ALA A 119 13.08 -7.35 -2.46
CA ALA A 119 13.46 -5.93 -2.44
C ALA A 119 13.68 -5.43 -1.01
N SER A 120 14.55 -4.42 -0.85
CA SER A 120 14.64 -3.65 0.40
C SER A 120 13.60 -2.54 0.37
N PHE A 121 12.78 -2.43 1.41
CA PHE A 121 11.74 -1.40 1.48
C PHE A 121 11.42 -1.01 2.92
N THR A 122 10.81 0.17 3.04
CA THR A 122 10.28 0.75 4.27
C THR A 122 8.78 0.94 4.11
N PHE A 123 8.00 0.66 5.15
CA PHE A 123 6.57 1.00 5.12
C PHE A 123 6.08 1.58 6.44
N GLU A 124 5.01 2.36 6.36
CA GLU A 124 4.30 2.84 7.54
C GLU A 124 3.07 1.97 7.84
N THR A 125 2.80 1.78 9.12
CA THR A 125 1.58 1.14 9.59
C THR A 125 1.05 1.82 10.83
N VAL A 126 -0.28 1.86 10.95
CA VAL A 126 -0.97 2.39 12.12
C VAL A 126 -1.18 1.26 13.12
N ASN A 127 -0.72 1.44 14.35
CA ASN A 127 -1.04 0.51 15.43
C ASN A 127 -2.52 0.63 15.77
N VAL A 128 -3.35 -0.29 15.28
CA VAL A 128 -4.68 -0.53 15.84
C VAL A 128 -4.48 -1.36 17.12
N ARG A 129 -5.15 -1.00 18.22
CA ARG A 129 -5.20 -1.88 19.40
C ARG A 129 -5.71 -3.26 18.94
N PRO A 130 -5.25 -4.37 19.55
CA PRO A 130 -5.85 -5.67 19.28
C PRO A 130 -7.36 -5.57 19.53
N LEU A 131 -8.17 -6.03 18.58
CA LEU A 131 -9.60 -6.22 18.82
C LEU A 131 -9.70 -7.22 19.98
N GLN A 132 -10.19 -6.75 21.13
CA GLN A 132 -10.63 -7.66 22.17
C GLN A 132 -11.81 -8.43 21.59
N GLY A 133 -11.67 -9.76 21.55
CA GLY A 133 -12.68 -10.68 21.02
C GLY A 133 -13.95 -10.73 21.83
#